data_AF-A0A0F7TGD0-F1
#
_entry.id   AF-A0A0F7TGD0-F1
#
_cell.length_a   1.000
_cell.length_b   1.000
_cell.length_c   1.000
_cell.angle_alpha   90.00
_cell.angle_beta   90.00
_cell.angle_gamma   90.00
#
_symmetry.space_group_name_H-M   'P 1'
#
loop_
_entity.id
_entity.type
_entity.pdbx_description
1 polymer ?
#
loop_
_entity_poly.entity_id
_entity_poly.type
_entity_poly.pdbx_seq_one_letter_code
_entity_poly.pdbx_strand_id
1 'polypeptide(L)'
;MRQPLKNVAQYNNSPTMAPPVYATVSTNNLGPPQRITGKYANIFLGFLILTLPLAALVAALLVLIYHYRVEQITPSGFSIGSGTPQDDHGALYVDINPTILMKVASLSSTIAGFLTTVAAGLAAYPLASAVLVKTRAENPDALLSPFHYYLALDLIENAGYFTVWRWLKFRFSKSQKQTNPPPQLISMGRIACVTLMFGALIFVGDTWLHFTTDPTEFTQFGSLRSDAAAYSMILNSNCTSQDNTYNEQNDRPCSFSPSIRGGYFLNPITTLEVFNNISTTRSVNVVSVADATHAFLGIPNNGRDQGHDFTATTFSVSTQCQSATAACDVSRDNITSGAGSVFHCAKYTAWWGLVNGPRTDFSKHYFTDASGTQNASSLEDTISNPFYVGFGGFTDPSSAAALELIQRNDPGVIAQEFGGVGYLFFCNTTVYDVSYTAVNGSVTAFTATPSNSSVSTALMAAESNLDSGDLQLRDAADLGALLANDTQDMANTFALAYSRVLMSTVSGALQTSPILNGRQRITKIVARVPVTPLYFLVASVALMIGLGVYLTITALVTTRIKDIEEVRARLSMKQLVADRMEPDAARIPIKSIDDIFTVGAPAGLTKRIGIGKRNSSVGGWEFKVWDPLK
;
A
#
# COMPACT_ATOMS: atom_id res chain seq x y z
N MET A 1 -9.46 71.44 -75.68
CA MET A 1 -9.14 71.97 -74.33
C MET A 1 -7.69 71.61 -74.01
N ARG A 2 -6.87 72.65 -73.74
CA ARG A 2 -5.52 72.67 -73.11
C ARG A 2 -4.39 71.78 -73.68
N GLN A 3 -3.61 72.37 -74.58
CA GLN A 3 -2.13 72.34 -74.57
C GLN A 3 -1.59 73.15 -73.34
N PRO A 4 -0.26 73.30 -73.05
CA PRO A 4 0.95 72.73 -73.71
C PRO A 4 2.18 72.39 -72.79
N LEU A 5 3.24 71.79 -73.42
CA LEU A 5 4.72 72.07 -73.36
C LEU A 5 5.45 72.09 -71.98
N LYS A 6 6.76 71.83 -71.79
CA LYS A 6 7.99 71.67 -72.62
C LYS A 6 9.14 71.22 -71.67
N ASN A 7 10.05 70.39 -72.19
CA ASN A 7 11.54 70.38 -72.10
C ASN A 7 12.35 70.68 -70.81
N VAL A 8 13.61 70.20 -70.88
CA VAL A 8 14.86 70.56 -70.15
C VAL A 8 15.22 69.56 -69.05
N ALA A 9 16.16 68.61 -69.21
CA ALA A 9 17.63 68.63 -69.38
C ALA A 9 18.43 68.47 -68.07
N GLN A 10 19.52 67.70 -68.17
CA GLN A 10 20.73 67.63 -67.31
C GLN A 10 20.59 67.12 -65.87
N TYR A 11 21.38 66.09 -65.51
CA TYR A 11 22.64 66.30 -64.77
C TYR A 11 23.48 65.01 -64.66
N ASN A 12 24.77 65.17 -64.95
CA ASN A 12 25.85 64.20 -64.71
C ASN A 12 25.95 63.81 -63.24
N ASN A 13 26.36 62.56 -62.98
CA ASN A 13 27.52 62.18 -62.15
C ASN A 13 27.31 60.77 -61.59
N SER A 14 27.86 59.78 -62.26
CA SER A 14 28.22 58.52 -61.63
C SER A 14 29.44 58.77 -60.74
N PRO A 15 29.37 58.62 -59.40
CA PRO A 15 30.57 58.47 -58.63
C PRO A 15 31.06 57.03 -58.83
N THR A 16 32.17 56.89 -59.55
CA THR A 16 33.05 55.73 -59.46
C THR A 16 33.29 55.43 -57.99
N MET A 17 32.66 54.36 -57.47
CA MET A 17 33.05 53.79 -56.19
C MET A 17 34.50 53.34 -56.32
N ALA A 18 35.39 54.05 -55.64
CA ALA A 18 36.74 53.58 -55.39
C ALA A 18 36.68 52.19 -54.73
N PRO A 19 37.56 51.25 -55.10
CA PRO A 19 37.67 49.99 -54.38
C PRO A 19 38.03 50.28 -52.91
N PRO A 20 37.49 49.50 -51.94
CA PRO A 20 37.90 49.64 -50.56
C PRO A 20 39.40 49.40 -50.46
N VAL A 21 40.10 50.37 -49.87
CA VAL A 21 41.53 50.29 -49.55
C VAL A 21 41.71 49.12 -48.59
N TYR A 22 42.32 48.04 -49.05
CA TYR A 22 42.83 46.98 -48.18
C TYR A 22 43.93 47.59 -47.31
N ALA A 23 43.69 47.69 -46.00
CA ALA A 23 44.77 47.97 -45.06
C ALA A 23 45.72 46.77 -45.08
N THR A 24 46.88 46.94 -45.69
CA THR A 24 48.00 46.01 -45.58
C THR A 24 48.52 46.04 -44.14
N VAL A 25 48.20 45.02 -43.37
CA VAL A 25 48.79 44.80 -42.04
C VAL A 25 50.28 44.50 -42.24
N SER A 26 51.14 45.34 -41.66
CA SER A 26 52.59 45.15 -41.64
C SER A 26 52.95 43.81 -40.99
N THR A 27 53.57 42.92 -41.74
CA THR A 27 53.89 41.53 -41.36
C THR A 27 55.08 41.37 -40.41
N ASN A 28 55.61 42.45 -39.84
CA ASN A 28 56.94 42.43 -39.23
C ASN A 28 57.01 41.98 -37.76
N ASN A 29 55.93 41.52 -37.12
CA ASN A 29 55.98 41.00 -35.74
C ASN A 29 54.92 39.92 -35.46
N LEU A 30 54.85 38.86 -36.28
CA LEU A 30 54.02 37.69 -35.98
C LEU A 30 54.84 36.64 -35.25
N GLY A 31 54.68 36.57 -33.91
CA GLY A 31 55.03 35.37 -33.14
C GLY A 31 54.27 34.14 -33.68
N PRO A 32 54.66 32.91 -33.26
CA PRO A 32 54.05 31.68 -33.78
C PRO A 32 52.53 31.70 -33.63
N PRO A 33 51.77 31.16 -34.62
CA PRO A 33 50.33 31.25 -34.65
C PRO A 33 49.71 30.63 -33.39
N GLN A 34 49.10 31.48 -32.57
CA GLN A 34 48.34 31.04 -31.41
C GLN A 34 47.04 30.40 -31.90
N ARG A 35 46.76 29.17 -31.45
CA ARG A 35 45.57 28.40 -31.84
C ARG A 35 44.71 28.14 -30.62
N ILE A 36 43.39 28.15 -30.81
CA ILE A 36 42.43 27.78 -29.77
C ILE A 36 42.62 26.28 -29.44
N THR A 37 43.01 26.00 -28.20
CA THR A 37 43.23 24.64 -27.67
C THR A 37 42.05 24.20 -26.79
N GLY A 38 41.89 22.89 -26.57
CA GLY A 38 40.87 22.37 -25.62
C GLY A 38 39.65 21.69 -26.26
N LYS A 39 39.64 21.47 -27.58
CA LYS A 39 38.52 20.83 -28.31
C LYS A 39 38.03 19.50 -27.71
N TYR A 40 38.95 18.62 -27.30
CA TYR A 40 38.59 17.33 -26.70
C TYR A 40 37.99 17.48 -25.30
N ALA A 41 38.47 18.45 -24.51
CA ALA A 41 37.91 18.75 -23.20
C ALA A 41 36.48 19.31 -23.31
N ASN A 42 36.23 20.20 -24.28
CA ASN A 42 34.89 20.74 -24.54
C ASN A 42 33.89 19.67 -24.99
N ILE A 43 34.31 18.77 -25.88
CA ILE A 43 33.47 17.65 -26.33
C ILE A 43 33.19 16.68 -25.19
N PHE A 44 34.22 16.33 -24.41
CA PHE A 44 34.08 15.43 -23.27
C PHE A 44 33.18 16.02 -22.18
N LEU A 45 33.32 17.32 -21.88
CA LEU A 45 32.45 18.02 -20.95
C LEU A 45 30.99 18.04 -21.44
N GLY A 46 30.77 18.32 -22.74
CA GLY A 46 29.43 18.26 -23.34
C GLY A 46 28.81 16.86 -23.24
N PHE A 47 29.59 15.81 -23.51
CA PHE A 47 29.17 14.42 -23.32
C PHE A 47 28.79 14.12 -21.87
N LEU A 48 29.64 14.53 -20.92
CA LEU A 48 29.45 14.28 -19.50
C LEU A 48 28.19 14.97 -18.98
N ILE A 49 27.96 16.24 -19.34
CA ILE A 49 26.75 16.98 -18.95
C ILE A 49 25.50 16.36 -19.59
N LEU A 50 25.58 15.91 -20.85
CA LEU A 50 24.45 15.37 -21.60
C LEU A 50 24.02 13.96 -21.15
N THR A 51 24.96 13.13 -20.69
CA THR A 51 24.70 11.70 -20.45
C THR A 51 24.77 11.30 -18.97
N LEU A 52 25.74 11.81 -18.21
CA LEU A 52 26.03 11.34 -16.85
C LEU A 52 24.87 11.60 -15.87
N PRO A 53 24.25 12.80 -15.82
CA PRO A 53 23.17 13.06 -14.87
C PRO A 53 21.95 12.17 -15.12
N LEU A 54 21.56 11.98 -16.39
CA LEU A 54 20.42 11.14 -16.74
C LEU A 54 20.69 9.66 -16.45
N ALA A 55 21.88 9.17 -16.79
CA ALA A 55 22.29 7.80 -16.48
C ALA A 55 22.30 7.52 -14.98
N ALA A 56 22.84 8.45 -14.19
CA ALA A 56 22.89 8.34 -12.73
C ALA A 56 21.49 8.31 -12.10
N LEU A 57 20.56 9.15 -12.58
CA LEU A 57 19.20 9.21 -12.04
C LEU A 57 18.37 7.97 -12.37
N VAL A 58 18.47 7.48 -13.62
CA VAL A 58 17.80 6.22 -13.99
C VAL A 58 18.38 5.03 -13.24
N ALA A 59 19.70 4.97 -13.10
CA ALA A 59 20.35 3.93 -12.30
C ALA A 59 19.89 3.98 -10.84
N ALA A 60 19.83 5.17 -10.23
CA ALA A 60 19.34 5.36 -8.87
C ALA A 60 17.88 4.92 -8.73
N LEU A 61 17.01 5.29 -9.68
CA LEU A 61 15.60 4.87 -9.68
C LEU A 61 15.46 3.34 -9.74
N LEU A 62 16.19 2.68 -10.64
CA LEU A 62 16.17 1.22 -10.77
C LEU A 62 16.72 0.53 -9.53
N VAL A 63 17.83 1.02 -8.97
CA VAL A 63 18.41 0.48 -7.73
C VAL A 63 17.41 0.59 -6.58
N LEU A 64 16.74 1.73 -6.41
CA LEU A 64 15.72 1.89 -5.38
C LEU A 64 14.56 0.89 -5.55
N ILE A 65 14.07 0.71 -6.78
CA ILE A 65 12.95 -0.19 -7.05
C ILE A 65 13.34 -1.65 -6.81
N TYR A 66 14.48 -2.11 -7.33
CA TYR A 66 14.88 -3.52 -7.24
C TYR A 66 15.46 -3.89 -5.87
N HIS A 67 16.13 -2.96 -5.18
CA HIS A 67 16.69 -3.23 -3.85
C HIS A 67 15.61 -3.30 -2.77
N TYR A 68 14.60 -2.43 -2.85
CA TYR A 68 13.48 -2.39 -1.91
C TYR A 68 12.25 -3.18 -2.40
N ARG A 69 12.41 -4.02 -3.42
CA ARG A 69 11.33 -4.85 -3.96
C ARG A 69 10.86 -5.85 -2.90
N VAL A 70 9.55 -5.94 -2.75
CA VAL A 70 8.88 -6.91 -1.89
C VAL A 70 8.23 -7.96 -2.76
N GLU A 71 8.58 -9.23 -2.55
CA GLU A 71 7.92 -10.35 -3.21
C GLU A 71 6.72 -10.83 -2.40
N GLN A 72 5.62 -11.14 -3.08
CA GLN A 72 4.49 -11.84 -2.47
C GLN A 72 4.90 -13.30 -2.27
N ILE A 73 5.47 -13.61 -1.11
CA ILE A 73 5.66 -15.00 -0.70
C ILE A 73 4.27 -15.52 -0.35
N THR A 74 3.63 -16.25 -1.26
CA THR A 74 2.55 -17.18 -0.91
C THR A 74 3.23 -18.46 -0.44
N PRO A 75 3.31 -18.75 0.87
CA PRO A 75 3.97 -19.95 1.32
C PRO A 75 3.03 -21.11 0.99
N SER A 76 3.49 -21.96 0.08
CA SER A 76 2.87 -23.24 -0.29
C SER A 76 2.63 -24.08 0.97
N GLY A 77 1.40 -24.52 1.18
CA GLY A 77 1.06 -25.50 2.23
C GLY A 77 0.12 -25.04 3.35
N PHE A 78 -0.41 -23.81 3.34
CA PHE A 78 -1.44 -23.39 4.31
C PHE A 78 -2.56 -22.66 3.58
N SER A 79 -3.64 -23.40 3.31
CA SER A 79 -4.82 -22.90 2.62
C SER A 79 -5.83 -22.36 3.63
N ILE A 80 -5.43 -21.39 4.46
CA ILE A 80 -6.41 -20.61 5.22
C ILE A 80 -6.82 -19.44 4.35
N GLY A 81 -8.01 -19.55 3.74
CA GLY A 81 -8.97 -18.48 3.39
C GLY A 81 -8.46 -17.11 2.93
N SER A 82 -7.21 -16.95 2.51
CA SER A 82 -6.69 -15.72 1.98
C SER A 82 -7.26 -15.59 0.58
N GLY A 83 -8.12 -14.59 0.38
CA GLY A 83 -8.55 -14.17 -0.93
C GLY A 83 -7.39 -14.25 -1.91
N THR A 84 -7.67 -14.84 -3.07
CA THR A 84 -6.71 -15.06 -4.16
C THR A 84 -5.70 -13.93 -4.21
N PRO A 85 -4.39 -14.21 -4.14
CA PRO A 85 -3.38 -13.21 -4.45
C PRO A 85 -3.77 -12.72 -5.83
N GLN A 86 -4.23 -11.47 -5.91
CA GLN A 86 -4.37 -10.83 -7.19
C GLN A 86 -2.94 -10.65 -7.66
N ASP A 87 -2.45 -11.66 -8.39
CA ASP A 87 -1.15 -11.70 -9.02
C ASP A 87 -1.17 -10.61 -10.08
N ASP A 88 -0.97 -9.38 -9.61
CA ASP A 88 -1.09 -8.17 -10.39
C ASP A 88 0.21 -8.04 -11.17
N HIS A 89 0.37 -8.90 -12.18
CA HIS A 89 1.56 -9.02 -13.04
C HIS A 89 2.00 -7.69 -13.70
N GLY A 90 1.19 -6.63 -13.59
CA GLY A 90 1.48 -5.29 -14.08
C GLY A 90 2.17 -4.34 -13.09
N ALA A 91 2.41 -4.74 -11.82
CA ALA A 91 2.94 -3.83 -10.79
C ALA A 91 4.06 -4.46 -9.93
N LEU A 92 5.00 -3.61 -9.52
CA LEU A 92 6.07 -3.92 -8.58
C LEU A 92 5.75 -3.26 -7.23
N TYR A 93 5.79 -4.04 -6.15
CA TYR A 93 5.62 -3.54 -4.80
C TYR A 93 6.98 -3.21 -4.19
N VAL A 94 7.16 -1.98 -3.73
CA VAL A 94 8.44 -1.47 -3.22
C VAL A 94 8.24 -0.90 -1.81
N ASP A 95 9.08 -1.32 -0.87
CA ASP A 95 9.06 -0.86 0.53
C ASP A 95 9.76 0.49 0.70
N ILE A 96 9.24 1.50 0.02
CA ILE A 96 9.72 2.88 0.10
C ILE A 96 8.55 3.84 -0.09
N ASN A 97 8.65 5.03 0.50
CA ASN A 97 7.65 6.08 0.28
C ASN A 97 7.58 6.43 -1.23
N PRO A 98 6.39 6.33 -1.88
CA PRO A 98 6.22 6.66 -3.29
C PRO A 98 6.81 8.02 -3.68
N THR A 99 6.73 9.00 -2.77
CA THR A 99 7.24 10.36 -2.96
C THR A 99 8.74 10.39 -3.28
N ILE A 100 9.53 9.48 -2.72
CA ILE A 100 10.98 9.45 -2.96
C ILE A 100 11.26 9.00 -4.40
N LEU A 101 10.61 7.93 -4.86
CA LEU A 101 10.72 7.44 -6.24
C LEU A 101 10.31 8.51 -7.24
N MET A 102 9.19 9.18 -6.95
CA MET A 102 8.65 10.26 -7.75
C MET A 102 9.58 11.48 -7.84
N LYS A 103 10.23 11.86 -6.73
CA LYS A 103 11.23 12.95 -6.75
C LYS A 103 12.43 12.64 -7.66
N VAL A 104 12.91 11.40 -7.65
CA VAL A 104 14.04 10.98 -8.51
C VAL A 104 13.63 10.99 -9.99
N ALA A 105 12.42 10.49 -10.31
CA ALA A 105 11.87 10.54 -11.65
C ALA A 105 11.71 11.99 -12.16
N SER A 106 11.15 12.88 -11.33
CA SER A 106 10.92 14.28 -11.69
C SER A 106 12.21 15.09 -11.90
N LEU A 107 13.29 14.72 -11.20
CA LEU A 107 14.59 15.32 -11.43
C LEU A 107 15.14 14.97 -12.82
N SER A 108 14.84 13.77 -13.32
CA SER A 108 15.27 13.34 -14.66
C SER A 108 14.57 14.13 -15.77
N SER A 109 13.25 14.39 -15.64
CA SER A 109 12.47 15.17 -16.60
C SER A 109 12.89 16.65 -16.58
N THR A 110 13.15 17.20 -15.40
CA THR A 110 13.64 18.57 -15.23
C THR A 110 14.99 18.77 -15.94
N ILE A 111 15.95 17.87 -15.70
CA ILE A 111 17.28 17.97 -16.32
C ILE A 111 17.19 17.81 -17.84
N ALA A 112 16.40 16.85 -18.33
CA ALA A 112 16.26 16.59 -19.77
C ALA A 112 15.86 17.84 -20.57
N GLY A 113 15.01 18.71 -20.01
CA GLY A 113 14.63 19.97 -20.64
C GLY A 113 15.79 20.95 -20.90
N PHE A 114 16.81 20.95 -20.02
CA PHE A 114 17.98 21.83 -20.13
C PHE A 114 19.07 21.29 -21.06
N LEU A 115 19.05 20.00 -21.41
CA LEU A 115 20.11 19.35 -22.17
C LEU A 115 20.11 19.70 -23.67
N THR A 116 19.06 20.34 -24.17
CA THR A 116 18.92 20.69 -25.59
C THR A 116 20.01 21.64 -26.09
N THR A 117 20.42 22.61 -25.27
CA THR A 117 21.51 23.55 -25.61
C THR A 117 22.86 22.85 -25.70
N VAL A 118 23.12 21.90 -24.79
CA VAL A 118 24.35 21.10 -24.79
C VAL A 118 24.42 20.21 -26.04
N ALA A 119 23.30 19.57 -26.40
CA ALA A 119 23.19 18.77 -27.62
C ALA A 119 23.43 19.62 -28.88
N ALA A 120 22.85 20.82 -28.96
CA ALA A 120 23.08 21.76 -30.05
C ALA A 120 24.54 22.25 -30.12
N GLY A 121 25.18 22.47 -28.96
CA GLY A 121 26.60 22.80 -28.87
C GLY A 121 27.52 21.71 -29.43
N LEU A 122 27.19 20.42 -29.23
CA LEU A 122 27.89 19.29 -29.87
C LEU A 122 27.61 19.22 -31.37
N ALA A 123 26.37 19.52 -31.79
CA ALA A 123 26.00 19.61 -33.21
C ALA A 123 26.64 20.80 -33.95
N ALA A 124 27.21 21.77 -33.24
CA ALA A 124 27.94 22.89 -33.85
C ALA A 124 29.24 22.45 -34.53
N TYR A 125 29.90 21.38 -34.06
CA TYR A 125 31.14 20.86 -34.65
C TYR A 125 30.98 20.40 -36.11
N PRO A 126 30.00 19.53 -36.46
CA PRO A 126 29.76 19.17 -37.86
C PRO A 126 29.34 20.35 -38.73
N LEU A 127 28.62 21.34 -38.17
CA LEU A 127 28.28 22.56 -38.90
C LEU A 127 29.54 23.38 -39.22
N ALA A 128 30.39 23.65 -38.22
CA ALA A 128 31.65 24.37 -38.39
C ALA A 128 32.58 23.67 -39.39
N SER A 129 32.66 22.34 -39.32
CA SER A 129 33.40 21.52 -40.29
C SER A 129 32.91 21.75 -41.72
N ALA A 130 31.61 21.76 -41.94
CA ALA A 130 31.05 21.93 -43.28
C ALA A 130 31.24 23.35 -43.83
N VAL A 131 31.15 24.37 -42.97
CA VAL A 131 31.48 25.74 -43.34
C VAL A 131 32.94 25.83 -43.77
N LEU A 132 33.86 25.30 -42.95
CA LEU A 132 35.29 25.35 -43.23
C LEU A 132 35.68 24.66 -44.54
N VAL A 133 35.11 23.47 -44.81
CA VAL A 133 35.36 22.74 -46.07
C VAL A 133 34.90 23.54 -47.28
N LYS A 134 33.72 24.18 -47.20
CA LYS A 134 33.18 25.00 -48.28
C LYS A 134 33.92 26.32 -48.48
N THR A 135 34.38 26.95 -47.40
CA THR A 135 35.23 28.14 -47.46
C THR A 135 36.55 27.83 -48.16
N ARG A 136 37.19 26.70 -47.83
CA ARG A 136 38.44 26.26 -48.49
C ARG A 136 38.25 25.86 -49.96
N ALA A 137 37.03 25.48 -50.34
CA ALA A 137 36.69 25.15 -51.72
C ALA A 137 36.31 26.38 -52.57
N GLU A 138 36.42 27.60 -52.02
CA GLU A 138 36.13 28.87 -52.70
C GLU A 138 34.76 28.91 -53.41
N ASN A 139 33.76 28.26 -52.82
CA ASN A 139 32.40 28.23 -53.37
C ASN A 139 31.48 29.18 -52.56
N PRO A 140 31.36 30.46 -52.95
CA PRO A 140 30.61 31.46 -52.19
C PRO A 140 29.11 31.15 -52.12
N ASP A 141 28.55 30.52 -53.17
CA ASP A 141 27.13 30.17 -53.24
C ASP A 141 26.74 29.05 -52.26
N ALA A 142 27.72 28.29 -51.76
CA ALA A 142 27.50 27.20 -50.81
C ALA A 142 27.59 27.62 -49.33
N LEU A 143 27.99 28.87 -49.04
CA LEU A 143 28.14 29.43 -47.69
C LEU A 143 26.79 29.82 -47.07
N LEU A 144 26.80 30.12 -45.77
CA LEU A 144 25.58 30.52 -45.06
C LEU A 144 25.20 31.95 -45.44
N SER A 145 23.92 32.16 -45.77
CA SER A 145 23.35 33.50 -45.84
C SER A 145 23.34 34.13 -44.44
N PRO A 146 23.27 35.47 -44.31
CA PRO A 146 23.19 36.13 -43.00
C PRO A 146 22.05 35.60 -42.13
N PHE A 147 20.89 35.28 -42.72
CA PHE A 147 19.76 34.69 -42.00
C PHE A 147 20.03 33.23 -41.59
N HIS A 148 20.66 32.41 -42.45
CA HIS A 148 21.07 31.05 -42.09
C HIS A 148 22.10 31.05 -40.96
N TYR A 149 23.01 32.03 -40.94
CA TYR A 149 24.00 32.22 -39.89
C TYR A 149 23.35 32.62 -38.56
N TYR A 150 22.40 33.56 -38.59
CA TYR A 150 21.59 33.91 -37.42
C TYR A 150 20.86 32.69 -36.84
N LEU A 151 20.18 31.91 -37.69
CA LEU A 151 19.44 30.74 -37.25
C LEU A 151 20.35 29.65 -36.67
N ALA A 152 21.57 29.50 -37.21
CA ALA A 152 22.59 28.62 -36.65
C ALA A 152 23.03 29.07 -35.25
N LEU A 153 23.38 30.35 -35.08
CA LEU A 153 23.78 30.90 -33.78
C LEU A 153 22.67 30.77 -32.74
N ASP A 154 21.44 31.10 -33.14
CA ASP A 154 20.25 31.01 -32.28
C ASP A 154 20.00 29.56 -31.84
N LEU A 155 20.19 28.57 -32.73
CA LEU A 155 20.12 27.15 -32.39
C LEU A 155 21.28 26.69 -31.49
N ILE A 156 22.50 27.22 -31.64
CA ILE A 156 23.67 26.81 -30.83
C ILE A 156 23.51 27.30 -29.39
N GLU A 157 23.13 28.57 -29.24
CA GLU A 157 23.13 29.25 -27.94
C GLU A 157 21.79 29.12 -27.22
N ASN A 158 20.68 29.15 -27.97
CA ASN A 158 19.33 29.19 -27.44
C ASN A 158 18.46 28.08 -28.04
N ALA A 159 18.91 26.82 -27.94
CA ALA A 159 18.21 25.64 -28.45
C ALA A 159 16.88 25.30 -27.72
N GLY A 160 16.05 26.28 -27.39
CA GLY A 160 14.75 26.09 -26.75
C GLY A 160 13.60 25.90 -27.75
N TYR A 161 12.41 25.68 -27.21
CA TYR A 161 11.17 25.50 -27.98
C TYR A 161 10.91 26.60 -29.00
N PHE A 162 11.12 27.86 -28.62
CA PHE A 162 10.83 29.02 -29.48
C PHE A 162 11.78 29.09 -30.70
N THR A 163 13.05 28.75 -30.50
CA THR A 163 14.07 28.73 -31.54
C THR A 163 13.82 27.60 -32.54
N VAL A 164 13.48 26.41 -32.04
CA VAL A 164 13.09 25.28 -32.89
C VAL A 164 11.81 25.60 -33.67
N TRP A 165 10.84 26.24 -33.03
CA TRP A 165 9.63 26.72 -33.72
C TRP A 165 9.95 27.72 -34.84
N ARG A 166 10.87 28.66 -34.60
CA ARG A 166 11.34 29.61 -35.61
C ARG A 166 12.00 28.90 -36.79
N TRP A 167 12.85 27.90 -36.51
CA TRP A 167 13.47 27.06 -37.53
C TRP A 167 12.43 26.24 -38.33
N LEU A 168 11.42 25.67 -37.66
CA LEU A 168 10.32 24.95 -38.31
C LEU A 168 9.52 25.89 -39.22
N LYS A 169 9.15 27.07 -38.72
CA LYS A 169 8.44 28.09 -39.51
C LYS A 169 9.24 28.49 -40.75
N PHE A 170 10.56 28.69 -40.61
CA PHE A 170 11.46 28.93 -41.73
C PHE A 170 11.44 27.76 -42.72
N ARG A 171 11.57 26.52 -42.23
CA ARG A 171 11.61 25.30 -43.05
C ARG A 171 10.36 25.08 -43.89
N PHE A 172 9.19 25.40 -43.34
CA PHE A 172 7.88 25.18 -43.96
C PHE A 172 7.28 26.42 -44.65
N SER A 173 7.88 27.60 -44.48
CA SER A 173 7.43 28.83 -45.13
C SER A 173 7.58 28.75 -46.65
N LYS A 174 6.47 28.92 -47.39
CA LYS A 174 6.47 28.97 -48.86
C LYS A 174 7.16 30.23 -49.42
N SER A 175 7.15 31.33 -48.66
CA SER A 175 7.68 32.64 -49.07
C SER A 175 9.21 32.68 -49.13
N GLN A 176 9.89 31.84 -48.34
CA GLN A 176 11.36 31.80 -48.25
C GLN A 176 12.01 30.65 -49.03
N LYS A 177 11.27 29.99 -49.94
CA LYS A 177 11.76 28.87 -50.77
C LYS A 177 12.88 29.23 -51.75
N GLN A 178 13.21 30.51 -51.95
CA GLN A 178 14.23 30.95 -52.92
C GLN A 178 15.67 30.69 -52.48
N THR A 179 15.93 30.38 -51.20
CA THR A 179 17.26 30.01 -50.71
C THR A 179 17.20 28.67 -50.00
N ASN A 180 17.64 27.60 -50.65
CA ASN A 180 17.72 26.29 -49.99
C ASN A 180 18.76 26.34 -48.86
N PRO A 181 18.40 26.05 -47.59
CA PRO A 181 19.36 26.06 -46.50
C PRO A 181 20.41 24.96 -46.67
N PRO A 182 21.66 25.17 -46.24
CA PRO A 182 22.69 24.16 -46.32
C PRO A 182 22.28 22.91 -45.51
N PRO A 183 22.62 21.69 -45.98
CA PRO A 183 22.16 20.44 -45.37
C PRO A 183 22.57 20.30 -43.91
N GLN A 184 23.67 20.93 -43.51
CA GLN A 184 24.17 20.88 -42.13
C GLN A 184 23.33 21.72 -41.17
N LEU A 185 22.77 22.85 -41.61
CA LEU A 185 21.82 23.65 -40.82
C LEU A 185 20.49 22.91 -40.64
N ILE A 186 20.07 22.15 -41.67
CA ILE A 186 18.91 21.27 -41.57
C ILE A 186 19.17 20.15 -40.55
N SER A 187 20.35 19.52 -40.62
CA SER A 187 20.74 18.47 -39.67
C SER A 187 20.76 18.98 -38.23
N MET A 188 21.27 20.19 -38.01
CA MET A 188 21.29 20.79 -36.68
C MET A 188 19.89 21.07 -36.14
N GLY A 189 19.00 21.65 -36.94
CA GLY A 189 17.61 21.86 -36.54
C GLY A 189 16.86 20.54 -36.28
N ARG A 190 17.15 19.48 -37.04
CA ARG A 190 16.65 18.12 -36.77
C ARG A 190 17.13 17.59 -35.42
N ILE A 191 18.42 17.76 -35.08
CA ILE A 191 18.97 17.34 -33.79
C ILE A 191 18.28 18.07 -32.64
N ALA A 192 18.07 19.39 -32.77
CA ALA A 192 17.35 20.18 -31.78
C ALA A 192 15.89 19.71 -31.62
N CYS A 193 15.17 19.43 -32.72
CA CYS A 193 13.83 18.85 -32.67
C CYS A 193 13.80 17.49 -31.96
N VAL A 194 14.71 16.57 -32.33
CA VAL A 194 14.76 15.22 -31.75
C VAL A 194 15.09 15.30 -30.26
N THR A 195 16.00 16.20 -29.87
CA THR A 195 16.36 16.39 -28.46
C THR A 195 15.16 16.91 -27.65
N LEU A 196 14.42 17.91 -28.14
CA LEU A 196 13.20 18.38 -27.48
C LEU A 196 12.12 17.30 -27.43
N MET A 197 11.99 16.49 -28.48
CA MET A 197 11.04 15.37 -28.51
C MET A 197 11.38 14.33 -27.45
N PHE A 198 12.66 13.96 -27.29
CA PHE A 198 13.10 13.05 -26.23
C PHE A 198 12.90 13.65 -24.84
N GLY A 199 13.19 14.94 -24.65
CA GLY A 199 12.86 15.65 -23.42
C GLY A 199 11.36 15.61 -23.09
N ALA A 200 10.50 15.78 -24.10
CA ALA A 200 9.05 15.67 -23.94
C ALA A 200 8.61 14.23 -23.61
N LEU A 201 9.21 13.20 -24.21
CA LEU A 201 8.92 11.80 -23.87
C LEU A 201 9.32 11.47 -22.44
N ILE A 202 10.47 11.95 -21.97
CA ILE A 202 10.90 11.80 -20.57
C ILE A 202 9.90 12.49 -19.64
N PHE A 203 9.46 13.71 -19.96
CA PHE A 203 8.43 14.42 -19.19
C PHE A 203 7.08 13.68 -19.15
N VAL A 204 6.63 13.13 -20.28
CA VAL A 204 5.41 12.31 -20.35
C VAL A 204 5.56 11.04 -19.51
N GLY A 205 6.70 10.36 -19.58
CA GLY A 205 6.96 9.14 -18.82
C GLY A 205 7.00 9.38 -17.31
N ASP A 206 7.66 10.46 -16.91
CA ASP A 206 7.68 10.94 -15.52
C ASP A 206 6.27 11.24 -15.00
N THR A 207 5.51 12.04 -15.75
CA THR A 207 4.12 12.37 -15.42
C THR A 207 3.23 11.11 -15.34
N TRP A 208 3.41 10.17 -16.26
CA TRP A 208 2.66 8.91 -16.27
C TRP A 208 3.00 8.07 -15.03
N LEU A 209 4.28 7.94 -14.67
CA LEU A 209 4.72 7.23 -13.47
C LEU A 209 4.13 7.88 -12.21
N HIS A 210 4.11 9.21 -12.13
CA HIS A 210 3.50 9.98 -11.04
C HIS A 210 2.02 9.69 -10.85
N PHE A 211 1.24 9.63 -11.93
CA PHE A 211 -0.21 9.41 -11.85
C PHE A 211 -0.61 7.96 -11.57
N THR A 212 0.32 7.02 -11.76
CA THR A 212 0.00 5.59 -11.70
C THR A 212 0.70 4.87 -10.54
N THR A 213 1.57 5.57 -9.81
CA THR A 213 2.21 5.07 -8.60
C THR A 213 1.40 5.48 -7.38
N ASP A 214 0.79 4.50 -6.71
CA ASP A 214 -0.06 4.73 -5.54
C ASP A 214 0.49 4.01 -4.30
N PRO A 215 0.28 4.56 -3.09
CA PRO A 215 0.49 3.83 -1.86
C PRO A 215 -0.62 2.79 -1.69
N THR A 216 -0.24 1.51 -1.49
CA THR A 216 -1.19 0.43 -1.26
C THR A 216 -0.85 -0.33 0.01
N GLU A 217 -1.87 -0.73 0.77
CA GLU A 217 -1.69 -1.65 1.88
C GLU A 217 -1.28 -3.03 1.36
N PHE A 218 -0.18 -3.56 1.90
CA PHE A 218 0.38 -4.84 1.53
C PHE A 218 0.52 -5.69 2.77
N THR A 219 -0.13 -6.86 2.74
CA THR A 219 -0.08 -7.81 3.85
C THR A 219 0.97 -8.88 3.56
N GLN A 220 1.97 -8.97 4.43
CA GLN A 220 2.93 -10.08 4.44
C GLN A 220 2.54 -11.10 5.49
N PHE A 221 2.89 -12.36 5.23
CA PHE A 221 2.72 -13.45 6.17
C PHE A 221 4.09 -13.89 6.70
N GLY A 222 4.32 -13.66 7.99
CA GLY A 222 5.47 -14.17 8.73
C GLY A 222 5.15 -15.50 9.44
N SER A 223 6.19 -16.19 9.89
CA SER A 223 6.04 -17.36 10.75
C SER A 223 5.64 -16.93 12.16
N LEU A 224 4.51 -17.43 12.66
CA LEU A 224 4.16 -17.29 14.07
C LEU A 224 4.86 -18.42 14.83
N ARG A 225 5.76 -18.10 15.77
CA ARG A 225 6.41 -19.15 16.56
C ARG A 225 5.39 -19.78 17.51
N SER A 226 5.32 -21.11 17.52
CA SER A 226 4.34 -21.87 18.29
C SER A 226 4.50 -21.71 19.82
N ASP A 227 5.71 -21.39 20.29
CA ASP A 227 6.01 -21.12 21.71
C ASP A 227 5.48 -19.77 22.20
N ALA A 228 5.28 -18.79 21.32
CA ALA A 228 4.72 -17.49 21.64
C ALA A 228 3.18 -17.45 21.61
N ALA A 229 2.54 -18.44 20.97
CA ALA A 229 1.10 -18.50 20.72
C ALA A 229 0.46 -19.77 21.31
N ALA A 230 0.20 -19.76 22.61
CA ALA A 230 -0.48 -20.84 23.33
C ALA A 230 -2.00 -20.62 23.34
N TYR A 231 -2.64 -20.79 22.18
CA TYR A 231 -4.08 -20.56 22.00
C TYR A 231 -4.94 -21.83 22.05
N SER A 232 -4.32 -23.01 21.98
CA SER A 232 -5.04 -24.28 22.17
C SER A 232 -5.33 -24.50 23.66
N MET A 233 -6.45 -25.14 23.98
CA MET A 233 -6.82 -25.54 25.33
C MET A 233 -6.91 -27.06 25.39
N ILE A 234 -6.11 -27.68 26.27
CA ILE A 234 -6.07 -29.13 26.45
C ILE A 234 -6.38 -29.50 27.89
N LEU A 235 -7.01 -30.64 28.11
CA LEU A 235 -7.21 -31.18 29.44
C LEU A 235 -5.96 -31.92 29.91
N ASN A 236 -5.77 -31.99 31.22
CA ASN A 236 -4.71 -32.83 31.79
C ASN A 236 -4.95 -34.30 31.41
N SER A 237 -3.88 -35.08 31.25
CA SER A 237 -3.94 -36.53 30.99
C SER A 237 -4.82 -37.32 31.98
N ASN A 238 -4.92 -36.88 33.24
CA ASN A 238 -5.84 -37.47 34.21
C ASN A 238 -7.30 -37.37 33.75
N CYS A 239 -7.70 -36.27 33.13
CA CYS A 239 -9.06 -36.03 32.67
C CYS A 239 -9.47 -36.87 31.45
N THR A 240 -8.51 -37.45 30.73
CA THR A 240 -8.79 -38.18 29.49
C THR A 240 -8.58 -39.68 29.62
N SER A 241 -8.02 -40.16 30.74
CA SER A 241 -7.60 -41.56 30.93
C SER A 241 -8.37 -42.33 32.01
N GLN A 242 -9.19 -41.66 32.82
CA GLN A 242 -10.01 -42.27 33.89
C GLN A 242 -11.48 -41.82 33.75
N ASP A 243 -12.39 -42.39 34.54
CA ASP A 243 -13.81 -42.11 34.42
C ASP A 243 -14.20 -40.76 35.04
N ASN A 244 -13.38 -40.20 35.94
CA ASN A 244 -13.51 -38.87 36.55
C ASN A 244 -14.78 -38.68 37.38
N THR A 245 -15.28 -39.76 37.98
CA THR A 245 -16.37 -39.71 38.97
C THR A 245 -15.94 -38.92 40.20
N TYR A 246 -16.90 -38.53 41.06
CA TYR A 246 -16.60 -37.72 42.24
C TYR A 246 -15.53 -38.38 43.13
N ASN A 247 -15.68 -39.68 43.38
CA ASN A 247 -14.77 -40.43 44.25
C ASN A 247 -13.35 -40.55 43.64
N GLU A 248 -13.24 -40.74 42.32
CA GLU A 248 -11.94 -40.84 41.65
C GLU A 248 -11.15 -39.52 41.64
N GLN A 249 -11.86 -38.39 41.56
CA GLN A 249 -11.23 -37.07 41.58
C GLN A 249 -10.62 -36.70 42.94
N ASN A 250 -10.90 -37.46 44.01
CA ASN A 250 -10.27 -37.29 45.32
C ASN A 250 -8.78 -37.65 45.29
N ASP A 251 -8.42 -38.73 44.59
CA ASP A 251 -7.02 -39.18 44.47
C ASP A 251 -6.32 -38.57 43.26
N ARG A 252 -7.07 -38.31 42.19
CA ARG A 252 -6.56 -37.80 40.91
C ARG A 252 -7.45 -36.68 40.38
N PRO A 253 -7.32 -35.45 40.91
CA PRO A 253 -8.15 -34.33 40.50
C PRO A 253 -8.04 -34.04 39.00
N CYS A 254 -9.18 -33.80 38.36
CA CYS A 254 -9.28 -33.45 36.95
C CYS A 254 -9.94 -32.08 36.74
N SER A 255 -11.21 -31.93 37.12
CA SER A 255 -11.99 -30.71 36.92
C SER A 255 -12.20 -29.94 38.22
N PHE A 256 -12.32 -30.67 39.33
CA PHE A 256 -12.39 -30.12 40.69
C PHE A 256 -11.73 -31.07 41.69
N SER A 257 -11.59 -30.64 42.93
CA SER A 257 -11.13 -31.46 44.05
C SER A 257 -12.27 -31.63 45.06
N PRO A 258 -12.73 -32.86 45.34
CA PRO A 258 -13.69 -33.15 46.40
C PRO A 258 -13.24 -32.65 47.78
N SER A 259 -14.20 -32.30 48.64
CA SER A 259 -13.93 -31.97 50.05
C SER A 259 -15.18 -32.26 50.91
N ILE A 260 -14.97 -32.42 52.21
CA ILE A 260 -16.04 -32.66 53.21
C ILE A 260 -17.11 -31.53 53.20
N ARG A 261 -16.79 -30.35 52.65
CA ARG A 261 -17.69 -29.19 52.55
C ARG A 261 -18.09 -28.82 51.12
N GLY A 262 -18.09 -29.76 50.18
CA GLY A 262 -18.63 -29.53 48.83
C GLY A 262 -17.60 -29.20 47.74
N GLY A 263 -16.32 -29.59 47.91
CA GLY A 263 -15.29 -29.46 46.87
C GLY A 263 -14.79 -28.04 46.56
N TYR A 264 -13.79 -27.93 45.68
CA TYR A 264 -13.26 -26.65 45.17
C TYR A 264 -12.64 -26.80 43.77
N PHE A 265 -12.62 -25.71 43.00
CA PHE A 265 -11.96 -25.68 41.68
C PHE A 265 -10.45 -25.88 41.78
N LEU A 266 -9.84 -26.56 40.81
CA LEU A 266 -8.37 -26.70 40.76
C LEU A 266 -7.65 -25.35 40.58
N ASN A 267 -8.27 -24.43 39.83
CA ASN A 267 -7.80 -23.06 39.69
C ASN A 267 -8.99 -22.09 39.79
N PRO A 268 -9.39 -21.72 41.03
CA PRO A 268 -10.57 -20.90 41.25
C PRO A 268 -10.43 -19.49 40.68
N ILE A 269 -9.22 -18.94 40.62
CA ILE A 269 -8.98 -17.60 40.07
C ILE A 269 -9.33 -17.59 38.58
N THR A 270 -8.72 -18.48 37.79
CA THR A 270 -9.00 -18.55 36.36
C THR A 270 -10.46 -18.90 36.08
N THR A 271 -11.04 -19.84 36.83
CA THR A 271 -12.45 -20.19 36.68
C THR A 271 -13.37 -18.99 36.93
N LEU A 272 -13.18 -18.25 38.03
CA LEU A 272 -13.98 -17.07 38.33
C LEU A 272 -13.75 -15.92 37.33
N GLU A 273 -12.53 -15.74 36.84
CA GLU A 273 -12.25 -14.75 35.80
C GLU A 273 -12.99 -15.06 34.49
N VAL A 274 -13.09 -16.33 34.11
CA VAL A 274 -13.82 -16.77 32.91
C VAL A 274 -15.33 -16.65 33.12
N PHE A 275 -15.85 -17.06 34.28
CA PHE A 275 -17.27 -16.86 34.64
C PHE A 275 -17.71 -15.40 34.54
N ASN A 276 -16.85 -14.47 34.96
CA ASN A 276 -17.13 -13.04 34.94
C ASN A 276 -16.65 -12.34 33.65
N ASN A 277 -16.13 -13.10 32.67
CA ASN A 277 -15.61 -12.58 31.40
C ASN A 277 -14.54 -11.46 31.56
N ILE A 278 -13.67 -11.57 32.57
CA ILE A 278 -12.59 -10.63 32.86
C ILE A 278 -11.18 -11.19 32.56
N SER A 279 -11.08 -12.48 32.23
CA SER A 279 -9.77 -13.08 31.96
C SER A 279 -9.16 -12.53 30.67
N THR A 280 -7.84 -12.30 30.69
CA THR A 280 -7.08 -11.85 29.51
C THR A 280 -6.54 -13.01 28.68
N THR A 281 -6.69 -14.24 29.17
CA THR A 281 -6.09 -15.44 28.58
C THR A 281 -7.10 -16.44 28.05
N ARG A 282 -8.32 -16.48 28.59
CA ARG A 282 -9.35 -17.46 28.23
C ARG A 282 -10.75 -16.83 28.28
N SER A 283 -11.64 -17.19 27.37
CA SER A 283 -13.05 -16.83 27.43
C SER A 283 -13.90 -17.95 26.85
N VAL A 284 -15.15 -18.03 27.31
CA VAL A 284 -16.13 -18.89 26.64
C VAL A 284 -16.70 -18.12 25.46
N ASN A 285 -16.33 -18.55 24.27
CA ASN A 285 -16.81 -18.00 23.01
C ASN A 285 -17.96 -18.85 22.47
N VAL A 286 -18.83 -18.24 21.67
CA VAL A 286 -19.97 -18.93 21.07
C VAL A 286 -19.85 -18.86 19.55
N VAL A 287 -20.06 -19.99 18.90
CA VAL A 287 -20.14 -20.10 17.45
C VAL A 287 -21.34 -20.96 17.06
N SER A 288 -22.06 -20.55 16.03
CA SER A 288 -23.15 -21.34 15.46
C SER A 288 -22.64 -21.97 14.17
N VAL A 289 -22.63 -23.30 14.10
CA VAL A 289 -22.12 -24.07 12.96
C VAL A 289 -23.18 -25.10 12.59
N ALA A 290 -23.63 -25.05 11.33
CA ALA A 290 -24.79 -25.80 10.86
C ALA A 290 -26.03 -25.50 11.74
N ASP A 291 -26.56 -26.52 12.43
CA ASP A 291 -27.80 -26.46 13.22
C ASP A 291 -27.56 -26.45 14.75
N ALA A 292 -26.29 -26.37 15.20
CA ALA A 292 -25.94 -26.38 16.61
C ALA A 292 -25.16 -25.12 17.03
N THR A 293 -25.49 -24.60 18.20
CA THR A 293 -24.72 -23.54 18.85
C THR A 293 -23.72 -24.18 19.82
N HIS A 294 -22.44 -23.87 19.64
CA HIS A 294 -21.35 -24.39 20.44
C HIS A 294 -20.79 -23.29 21.33
N ALA A 295 -20.74 -23.55 22.65
CA ALA A 295 -19.92 -22.77 23.57
C ALA A 295 -18.56 -23.46 23.70
N PHE A 296 -17.47 -22.76 23.39
CA PHE A 296 -16.12 -23.33 23.42
C PHE A 296 -15.16 -22.43 24.21
N LEU A 297 -14.14 -23.02 24.83
CA LEU A 297 -13.13 -22.24 25.53
C LEU A 297 -12.06 -21.79 24.55
N GLY A 298 -11.94 -20.50 24.31
CA GLY A 298 -10.94 -19.94 23.41
C GLY A 298 -10.19 -18.79 24.06
N ILE A 299 -9.51 -18.04 23.22
CA ILE A 299 -8.92 -16.76 23.62
C ILE A 299 -10.00 -15.66 23.68
N PRO A 300 -9.87 -14.68 24.59
CA PRO A 300 -10.75 -13.53 24.65
C PRO A 300 -10.66 -12.67 23.40
N ASN A 301 -11.77 -12.05 23.01
CA ASN A 301 -11.81 -11.03 21.98
C ASN A 301 -11.31 -9.67 22.55
N ASN A 302 -10.04 -9.63 22.95
CA ASN A 302 -9.35 -8.46 23.49
C ASN A 302 -8.27 -7.91 22.54
N GLY A 303 -8.24 -8.40 21.30
CA GLY A 303 -7.28 -8.01 20.27
C GLY A 303 -5.92 -8.71 20.34
N ARG A 304 -5.71 -9.65 21.27
CA ARG A 304 -4.45 -10.38 21.43
C ARG A 304 -4.06 -11.24 20.22
N ASP A 305 -5.03 -11.63 19.40
CA ASP A 305 -4.88 -12.40 18.17
C ASP A 305 -5.14 -11.58 16.90
N GLN A 306 -5.23 -10.25 17.02
CA GLN A 306 -5.28 -9.39 15.84
C GLN A 306 -4.00 -9.55 15.02
N GLY A 307 -4.18 -9.75 13.73
CA GLY A 307 -3.06 -10.07 12.83
C GLY A 307 -2.49 -11.47 13.00
N HIS A 308 -3.10 -12.37 13.79
CA HIS A 308 -2.70 -13.78 13.83
C HIS A 308 -3.72 -14.64 13.07
N ASP A 309 -3.20 -15.50 12.20
CA ASP A 309 -3.98 -16.56 11.55
C ASP A 309 -3.50 -17.88 12.14
N PHE A 310 -4.37 -18.62 12.81
CA PHE A 310 -3.96 -19.84 13.49
C PHE A 310 -5.05 -20.91 13.52
N THR A 311 -4.60 -22.14 13.69
CA THR A 311 -5.46 -23.29 13.98
C THR A 311 -5.11 -23.81 15.37
N ALA A 312 -6.12 -23.97 16.22
CA ALA A 312 -5.99 -24.39 17.60
C ALA A 312 -7.01 -25.47 17.94
N THR A 313 -6.71 -26.25 18.98
CA THR A 313 -7.62 -27.27 19.50
C THR A 313 -8.22 -26.84 20.84
N THR A 314 -9.46 -27.20 21.10
CA THR A 314 -10.15 -26.92 22.36
C THR A 314 -11.33 -27.87 22.55
N PHE A 315 -12.12 -27.66 23.61
CA PHE A 315 -13.37 -28.35 23.85
C PHE A 315 -14.54 -27.39 23.67
N SER A 316 -15.68 -27.93 23.23
CA SER A 316 -16.94 -27.22 23.21
C SER A 316 -18.08 -28.04 23.79
N VAL A 317 -19.10 -27.36 24.27
CA VAL A 317 -20.36 -27.95 24.71
C VAL A 317 -21.47 -27.38 23.83
N SER A 318 -22.34 -28.27 23.37
CA SER A 318 -23.61 -27.88 22.77
C SER A 318 -24.74 -28.56 23.54
N THR A 319 -25.67 -27.75 24.02
CA THR A 319 -26.86 -28.20 24.73
C THR A 319 -28.09 -27.82 23.92
N GLN A 320 -29.06 -28.73 23.85
CA GLN A 320 -30.38 -28.49 23.30
C GLN A 320 -31.43 -28.86 24.35
N CYS A 321 -32.29 -27.93 24.72
CA CYS A 321 -33.32 -28.14 25.74
C CYS A 321 -34.71 -28.14 25.13
N GLN A 322 -35.62 -28.90 25.73
CA GLN A 322 -37.05 -28.89 25.42
C GLN A 322 -37.85 -28.68 26.70
N SER A 323 -39.01 -28.02 26.60
CA SER A 323 -39.93 -27.95 27.72
C SER A 323 -40.47 -29.33 28.06
N ALA A 324 -40.33 -29.70 29.34
CA ALA A 324 -40.86 -30.94 29.90
C ALA A 324 -42.08 -30.71 30.80
N THR A 325 -42.42 -29.45 31.08
CA THR A 325 -43.48 -29.07 32.03
C THR A 325 -44.81 -29.76 31.75
N ALA A 326 -45.27 -29.73 30.50
CA ALA A 326 -46.51 -30.40 30.08
C ALA A 326 -46.43 -31.93 30.16
N ALA A 327 -45.23 -32.52 29.97
CA ALA A 327 -45.02 -33.96 30.06
C ALA A 327 -44.93 -34.49 31.50
N CYS A 328 -44.82 -33.58 32.48
CA CYS A 328 -44.68 -33.89 33.90
C CYS A 328 -45.90 -33.54 34.75
N ASP A 329 -47.03 -33.24 34.08
CA ASP A 329 -48.35 -32.97 34.66
C ASP A 329 -48.31 -32.07 35.91
N VAL A 330 -47.49 -31.01 35.83
CA VAL A 330 -47.31 -30.08 36.94
C VAL A 330 -48.47 -29.09 36.92
N SER A 331 -49.56 -29.42 37.64
CA SER A 331 -50.73 -28.55 37.75
C SER A 331 -50.54 -27.46 38.83
N ARG A 332 -51.20 -26.31 38.61
CA ARG A 332 -51.37 -25.24 39.59
C ARG A 332 -52.03 -25.74 40.89
N ASP A 333 -52.86 -26.78 40.80
CA ASP A 333 -53.57 -27.37 41.94
C ASP A 333 -52.63 -28.10 42.92
N ASN A 334 -51.44 -28.50 42.46
CA ASN A 334 -50.39 -29.13 43.27
C ASN A 334 -49.41 -28.11 43.90
N ILE A 335 -49.62 -26.81 43.68
CA ILE A 335 -48.82 -25.76 44.32
C ILE A 335 -49.33 -25.56 45.75
N THR A 336 -48.68 -26.22 46.70
CA THR A 336 -48.89 -25.91 48.12
C THR A 336 -48.39 -24.48 48.39
N SER A 337 -49.26 -23.61 48.89
CA SER A 337 -49.01 -22.19 49.15
C SER A 337 -47.65 -21.96 49.84
N GLY A 338 -46.63 -21.58 49.05
CA GLY A 338 -45.29 -21.26 49.52
C GLY A 338 -44.29 -22.43 49.69
N ALA A 339 -44.62 -23.68 49.38
CA ALA A 339 -43.75 -24.84 49.62
C ALA A 339 -43.16 -25.53 48.36
N GLY A 340 -43.53 -25.08 47.16
CA GLY A 340 -43.05 -25.65 45.88
C GLY A 340 -44.07 -26.56 45.19
N SER A 341 -43.69 -27.14 44.05
CA SER A 341 -44.52 -28.03 43.23
C SER A 341 -43.87 -29.40 43.08
N VAL A 342 -44.53 -30.46 43.55
CA VAL A 342 -44.09 -31.84 43.28
C VAL A 342 -44.37 -32.14 41.81
N PHE A 343 -43.39 -32.73 41.12
CA PHE A 343 -43.54 -33.15 39.73
C PHE A 343 -43.18 -34.64 39.58
N HIS A 344 -43.88 -35.31 38.67
CA HIS A 344 -43.61 -36.68 38.29
C HIS A 344 -43.82 -36.83 36.78
N CYS A 345 -42.76 -37.16 36.06
CA CYS A 345 -42.78 -37.21 34.61
C CYS A 345 -43.14 -38.61 34.10
N ALA A 346 -44.32 -38.77 33.48
CA ALA A 346 -44.69 -40.04 32.85
C ALA A 346 -43.74 -40.41 31.69
N LYS A 347 -43.20 -39.40 30.99
CA LYS A 347 -42.23 -39.57 29.92
C LYS A 347 -40.81 -39.86 30.42
N TYR A 348 -40.45 -39.31 31.57
CA TYR A 348 -39.10 -39.38 32.17
C TYR A 348 -39.21 -40.02 33.55
N THR A 349 -39.40 -41.33 33.61
CA THR A 349 -39.89 -42.02 34.82
C THR A 349 -38.93 -41.98 36.00
N ALA A 350 -37.62 -41.79 35.77
CA ALA A 350 -36.65 -41.62 36.85
C ALA A 350 -36.48 -40.15 37.27
N TRP A 351 -37.14 -39.21 36.59
CA TRP A 351 -37.14 -37.79 36.91
C TRP A 351 -38.39 -37.40 37.68
N TRP A 352 -38.23 -37.24 38.99
CA TRP A 352 -39.26 -36.81 39.91
C TRP A 352 -38.63 -36.04 41.06
N GLY A 353 -39.40 -35.17 41.68
CA GLY A 353 -38.89 -34.37 42.78
C GLY A 353 -39.83 -33.22 43.15
N LEU A 354 -39.29 -32.31 43.94
CA LEU A 354 -39.97 -31.09 44.34
C LEU A 354 -39.25 -29.90 43.70
N VAL A 355 -39.95 -29.13 42.89
CA VAL A 355 -39.48 -27.79 42.51
C VAL A 355 -39.71 -26.90 43.73
N ASN A 356 -38.67 -26.70 44.53
CA ASN A 356 -38.73 -25.95 45.79
C ASN A 356 -38.94 -24.45 45.55
N GLY A 357 -39.75 -23.82 46.42
CA GLY A 357 -40.10 -22.40 46.39
C GLY A 357 -39.13 -21.38 47.01
N PRO A 358 -38.05 -21.72 47.76
CA PRO A 358 -37.05 -20.72 48.12
C PRO A 358 -36.23 -20.31 46.89
N ARG A 359 -35.89 -19.03 46.81
CA ARG A 359 -35.08 -18.39 45.76
C ARG A 359 -33.68 -19.01 45.54
N THR A 360 -33.28 -20.04 46.31
CA THR A 360 -31.92 -20.60 46.35
C THR A 360 -31.80 -22.03 45.83
N ASP A 361 -32.90 -22.73 45.52
CA ASP A 361 -32.82 -24.16 45.17
C ASP A 361 -33.23 -24.38 43.71
N PHE A 362 -32.36 -25.02 42.93
CA PHE A 362 -32.53 -25.33 41.51
C PHE A 362 -32.37 -26.85 41.36
N SER A 363 -33.36 -27.52 40.79
CA SER A 363 -33.34 -28.98 40.65
C SER A 363 -32.53 -29.36 39.41
N LYS A 364 -31.49 -30.18 39.59
CA LYS A 364 -30.65 -30.73 38.52
C LYS A 364 -30.59 -32.25 38.69
N HIS A 365 -31.00 -32.98 37.66
CA HIS A 365 -30.89 -34.44 37.61
C HIS A 365 -30.24 -34.86 36.32
N TYR A 366 -29.24 -35.73 36.41
CA TYR A 366 -28.46 -36.23 35.28
C TYR A 366 -28.92 -37.63 34.87
N PHE A 367 -28.94 -37.90 33.56
CA PHE A 367 -29.37 -39.16 32.98
C PHE A 367 -28.45 -39.59 31.83
N THR A 368 -28.30 -40.90 31.64
CA THR A 368 -27.53 -41.47 30.51
C THR A 368 -28.37 -41.72 29.26
N ASP A 369 -29.70 -41.68 29.37
CA ASP A 369 -30.62 -42.00 28.29
C ASP A 369 -31.61 -40.86 27.98
N ALA A 370 -31.99 -40.74 26.70
CA ALA A 370 -32.94 -39.74 26.23
C ALA A 370 -34.35 -39.88 26.83
N SER A 371 -34.69 -41.07 27.33
CA SER A 371 -35.96 -41.35 28.01
C SER A 371 -35.95 -41.03 29.50
N GLY A 372 -34.83 -40.59 30.09
CA GLY A 372 -34.76 -40.22 31.51
C GLY A 372 -35.14 -41.38 32.44
N THR A 373 -34.77 -42.61 32.09
CA THR A 373 -35.06 -43.83 32.87
C THR A 373 -33.87 -44.28 33.71
N GLN A 374 -32.65 -43.91 33.32
CA GLN A 374 -31.40 -44.23 33.98
C GLN A 374 -30.84 -42.97 34.64
N ASN A 375 -31.07 -42.84 35.94
CA ASN A 375 -30.53 -41.75 36.74
C ASN A 375 -29.02 -41.95 36.96
N ALA A 376 -28.24 -40.93 36.67
CA ALA A 376 -26.79 -40.87 36.82
C ALA A 376 -26.35 -39.67 37.68
N SER A 377 -27.22 -39.24 38.60
CA SER A 377 -26.94 -38.14 39.54
C SER A 377 -26.12 -38.59 40.75
N SER A 378 -25.75 -39.88 40.85
CA SER A 378 -24.93 -40.40 41.94
C SER A 378 -23.46 -39.98 41.79
N LEU A 379 -22.74 -39.94 42.91
CA LEU A 379 -21.31 -39.62 42.98
C LEU A 379 -20.41 -40.68 42.29
N GLU A 380 -20.93 -41.89 42.06
CA GLU A 380 -20.20 -43.04 41.51
C GLU A 380 -20.47 -43.29 40.02
N ASP A 381 -21.45 -42.58 39.43
CA ASP A 381 -21.89 -42.87 38.07
C ASP A 381 -21.02 -42.15 37.03
N THR A 382 -20.61 -42.89 36.00
CA THR A 382 -19.98 -42.32 34.80
C THR A 382 -21.06 -41.87 33.83
N ILE A 383 -20.89 -40.70 33.22
CA ILE A 383 -21.88 -40.17 32.28
C ILE A 383 -21.48 -40.46 30.83
N SER A 384 -22.47 -40.82 30.00
CA SER A 384 -22.27 -40.99 28.56
C SER A 384 -21.98 -39.66 27.87
N ASN A 385 -21.53 -39.70 26.61
CA ASN A 385 -21.52 -38.52 25.74
C ASN A 385 -22.23 -38.88 24.43
N PRO A 386 -23.41 -38.31 24.13
CA PRO A 386 -24.12 -37.27 24.88
C PRO A 386 -24.66 -37.73 26.24
N PHE A 387 -25.02 -36.75 27.09
CA PHE A 387 -25.74 -36.95 28.34
C PHE A 387 -26.97 -36.06 28.43
N TYR A 388 -27.88 -36.38 29.34
CA TYR A 388 -29.15 -35.69 29.50
C TYR A 388 -29.27 -35.07 30.89
N VAL A 389 -29.89 -33.89 30.97
CA VAL A 389 -30.14 -33.19 32.23
C VAL A 389 -31.57 -32.69 32.30
N GLY A 390 -32.24 -33.04 33.39
CA GLY A 390 -33.49 -32.44 33.82
C GLY A 390 -33.22 -31.25 34.74
N PHE A 391 -33.72 -30.08 34.36
CA PHE A 391 -33.69 -28.85 35.12
C PHE A 391 -35.08 -28.46 35.59
N GLY A 392 -35.21 -28.03 36.83
CA GLY A 392 -36.46 -27.51 37.36
C GLY A 392 -36.26 -26.31 38.28
N GLY A 393 -37.05 -25.27 38.06
CA GLY A 393 -36.94 -24.04 38.84
C GLY A 393 -38.10 -23.08 38.65
N PHE A 394 -37.98 -21.93 39.31
CA PHE A 394 -38.90 -20.81 39.19
C PHE A 394 -38.13 -19.55 38.78
N THR A 395 -38.74 -18.72 37.93
CA THR A 395 -38.21 -17.39 37.61
C THR A 395 -38.45 -16.42 38.76
N ASP A 396 -37.62 -15.37 38.91
CA ASP A 396 -37.83 -14.37 39.96
C ASP A 396 -39.17 -13.63 39.77
N PRO A 397 -40.08 -13.61 40.77
CA PRO A 397 -41.36 -12.91 40.68
C PRO A 397 -41.24 -11.41 40.36
N SER A 398 -40.12 -10.79 40.73
CA SER A 398 -39.83 -9.37 40.52
C SER A 398 -39.37 -9.04 39.11
N SER A 399 -38.96 -10.04 38.32
CA SER A 399 -38.46 -9.84 36.96
C SER A 399 -39.56 -9.48 35.95
N ALA A 400 -40.85 -9.68 36.30
CA ALA A 400 -42.00 -9.63 35.38
C ALA A 400 -41.82 -10.47 34.09
N ALA A 401 -40.79 -11.31 34.05
CA ALA A 401 -40.23 -11.88 32.83
C ALA A 401 -41.26 -12.71 32.07
N ALA A 402 -42.10 -13.44 32.78
CA ALA A 402 -43.01 -14.38 32.14
C ALA A 402 -44.44 -13.84 31.90
N LEU A 403 -44.67 -12.52 32.00
CA LEU A 403 -46.03 -11.97 31.84
C LEU A 403 -46.63 -12.32 30.48
N GLU A 404 -45.83 -12.29 29.40
CA GLU A 404 -46.30 -12.65 28.06
C GLU A 404 -46.66 -14.13 27.95
N LEU A 405 -45.81 -15.03 28.48
CA LEU A 405 -46.06 -16.47 28.48
C LEU A 405 -47.33 -16.82 29.29
N ILE A 406 -47.54 -16.16 30.43
CA ILE A 406 -48.75 -16.30 31.24
C ILE A 406 -49.98 -15.77 30.50
N GLN A 407 -49.91 -14.58 29.90
CA GLN A 407 -51.03 -13.98 29.14
C GLN A 407 -51.47 -14.83 27.95
N ARG A 408 -50.52 -15.55 27.33
CA ARG A 408 -50.77 -16.45 26.20
C ARG A 408 -51.18 -17.86 26.63
N ASN A 409 -51.18 -18.16 27.93
CA ASN A 409 -51.50 -19.47 28.48
C ASN A 409 -50.63 -20.58 27.87
N ASP A 410 -49.31 -20.34 27.79
CA ASP A 410 -48.33 -21.30 27.27
C ASP A 410 -48.26 -22.57 28.17
N PRO A 411 -48.45 -23.78 27.63
CA PRO A 411 -48.49 -25.01 28.42
C PRO A 411 -47.11 -25.45 28.95
N GLY A 412 -46.03 -24.84 28.48
CA GLY A 412 -44.66 -25.13 28.89
C GLY A 412 -44.24 -24.46 30.20
N VAL A 413 -45.08 -23.61 30.79
CA VAL A 413 -44.80 -22.90 32.05
C VAL A 413 -45.97 -23.01 33.03
N ILE A 414 -45.67 -22.85 34.33
CA ILE A 414 -46.66 -22.88 35.40
C ILE A 414 -46.73 -21.49 36.05
N ALA A 415 -47.86 -20.80 35.90
CA ALA A 415 -48.06 -19.50 36.54
C ALA A 415 -48.13 -19.64 38.07
N GLN A 416 -47.33 -18.84 38.79
CA GLN A 416 -47.37 -18.79 40.25
C GLN A 416 -48.36 -17.73 40.78
N GLU A 417 -48.90 -17.96 41.98
CA GLU A 417 -49.83 -17.05 42.65
C GLU A 417 -49.19 -15.70 43.06
N PHE A 418 -47.87 -15.70 43.35
CA PHE A 418 -47.14 -14.53 43.84
C PHE A 418 -46.20 -13.89 42.79
N GLY A 419 -46.35 -14.25 41.51
CA GLY A 419 -45.54 -13.77 40.38
C GLY A 419 -44.45 -14.75 39.94
N GLY A 420 -44.00 -14.64 38.68
CA GLY A 420 -43.05 -15.57 38.06
C GLY A 420 -43.72 -16.84 37.48
N VAL A 421 -42.91 -17.69 36.85
CA VAL A 421 -43.31 -18.99 36.31
C VAL A 421 -42.39 -20.13 36.75
N GLY A 422 -42.98 -21.29 36.95
CA GLY A 422 -42.27 -22.56 37.05
C GLY A 422 -41.98 -23.15 35.68
N TYR A 423 -40.79 -23.72 35.53
CA TYR A 423 -40.37 -24.37 34.30
C TYR A 423 -39.65 -25.69 34.61
N LEU A 424 -39.83 -26.65 33.72
CA LEU A 424 -39.06 -27.88 33.66
C LEU A 424 -38.43 -28.00 32.27
N PHE A 425 -37.11 -28.10 32.20
CA PHE A 425 -36.39 -28.31 30.95
C PHE A 425 -35.70 -29.66 30.96
N PHE A 426 -35.84 -30.40 29.87
CA PHE A 426 -35.06 -31.61 29.64
C PHE A 426 -34.10 -31.36 28.49
N CYS A 427 -32.81 -31.48 28.77
CA CYS A 427 -31.74 -31.06 27.89
C CYS A 427 -30.87 -32.23 27.46
N ASN A 428 -30.49 -32.25 26.18
CA ASN A 428 -29.46 -33.11 25.63
C ASN A 428 -28.17 -32.29 25.49
N THR A 429 -27.10 -32.74 26.13
CA THR A 429 -25.81 -32.06 26.17
C THR A 429 -24.74 -32.96 25.57
N THR A 430 -24.02 -32.45 24.59
CA THR A 430 -22.88 -33.15 23.97
C THR A 430 -21.61 -32.33 24.14
N VAL A 431 -20.54 -33.01 24.56
CA VAL A 431 -19.19 -32.44 24.63
C VAL A 431 -18.41 -32.83 23.38
N TYR A 432 -17.68 -31.89 22.80
CA TYR A 432 -16.93 -32.08 21.57
C TYR A 432 -15.47 -31.68 21.72
N ASP A 433 -14.59 -32.47 21.11
CA ASP A 433 -13.23 -32.08 20.77
C ASP A 433 -13.30 -31.22 19.51
N VAL A 434 -12.69 -30.04 19.57
CA VAL A 434 -12.81 -29.02 18.54
C VAL A 434 -11.45 -28.67 17.98
N SER A 435 -11.36 -28.62 16.66
CA SER A 435 -10.31 -27.91 15.95
C SER A 435 -10.91 -26.69 15.27
N TYR A 436 -10.45 -25.50 15.65
CA TYR A 436 -10.94 -24.25 15.09
C TYR A 436 -9.82 -23.43 14.47
N THR A 437 -10.18 -22.68 13.43
CA THR A 437 -9.29 -21.79 12.71
C THR A 437 -9.77 -20.36 12.86
N ALA A 438 -8.92 -19.50 13.38
CA ALA A 438 -9.17 -18.07 13.49
C ALA A 438 -8.31 -17.29 12.50
N VAL A 439 -8.94 -16.32 11.83
CA VAL A 439 -8.31 -15.39 10.89
C VAL A 439 -8.60 -13.99 11.39
N ASN A 440 -7.53 -13.28 11.79
CA ASN A 440 -7.61 -11.90 12.25
C ASN A 440 -8.70 -11.65 13.32
N GLY A 441 -8.74 -12.48 14.36
CA GLY A 441 -9.71 -12.36 15.46
C GLY A 441 -11.05 -13.06 15.24
N SER A 442 -11.33 -13.61 14.05
CA SER A 442 -12.62 -14.23 13.73
C SER A 442 -12.47 -15.71 13.40
N VAL A 443 -13.35 -16.56 13.96
CA VAL A 443 -13.39 -18.00 13.66
C VAL A 443 -13.96 -18.21 12.25
N THR A 444 -13.18 -18.82 11.37
CA THR A 444 -13.55 -19.05 9.95
C THR A 444 -13.80 -20.52 9.64
N ALA A 445 -13.18 -21.44 10.39
CA ALA A 445 -13.46 -22.86 10.30
C ALA A 445 -13.58 -23.45 11.70
N PHE A 446 -14.50 -24.39 11.87
CA PHE A 446 -14.78 -25.01 13.15
C PHE A 446 -15.22 -26.45 12.90
N THR A 447 -14.42 -27.40 13.37
CA THR A 447 -14.69 -28.84 13.24
C THR A 447 -14.85 -29.41 14.63
N ALA A 448 -16.00 -30.02 14.91
CA ALA A 448 -16.35 -30.59 16.20
C ALA A 448 -16.58 -32.10 16.08
N THR A 449 -15.94 -32.88 16.94
CA THR A 449 -16.10 -34.34 17.03
C THR A 449 -16.48 -34.73 18.47
N PRO A 450 -17.50 -35.57 18.71
CA PRO A 450 -17.90 -35.93 20.08
C PRO A 450 -16.72 -36.48 20.89
N SER A 451 -16.51 -35.95 22.10
CA SER A 451 -15.46 -36.39 23.03
C SER A 451 -15.82 -37.73 23.70
N ASN A 452 -14.87 -38.30 24.44
CA ASN A 452 -15.11 -39.53 25.24
C ASN A 452 -15.92 -39.27 26.51
N SER A 453 -16.51 -40.33 27.09
CA SER A 453 -17.29 -40.30 28.34
C SER A 453 -16.49 -39.80 29.55
N SER A 454 -15.18 -40.06 29.60
CA SER A 454 -14.28 -39.51 30.62
C SER A 454 -14.32 -37.98 30.68
N VAL A 455 -14.38 -37.33 29.51
CA VAL A 455 -14.40 -35.87 29.41
C VAL A 455 -15.76 -35.31 29.79
N SER A 456 -16.86 -35.91 29.30
CA SER A 456 -18.21 -35.49 29.71
C SER A 456 -18.45 -35.67 31.20
N THR A 457 -17.94 -36.76 31.79
CA THR A 457 -18.05 -37.01 33.23
C THR A 457 -17.25 -35.99 34.03
N ALA A 458 -16.04 -35.63 33.59
CA ALA A 458 -15.25 -34.58 34.23
C ALA A 458 -15.98 -33.22 34.23
N LEU A 459 -16.58 -32.84 33.10
CA LEU A 459 -17.32 -31.57 32.97
C LEU A 459 -18.57 -31.56 33.85
N MET A 460 -19.36 -32.64 33.77
CA MET A 460 -20.58 -32.79 34.56
C MET A 460 -20.28 -32.79 36.05
N ALA A 461 -19.32 -33.60 36.50
CA ALA A 461 -19.05 -33.79 37.92
C ALA A 461 -18.61 -32.50 38.62
N ALA A 462 -17.92 -31.59 37.92
CA ALA A 462 -17.58 -30.29 38.49
C ALA A 462 -18.83 -29.42 38.72
N GLU A 463 -19.71 -29.31 37.73
CA GLU A 463 -20.90 -28.46 37.85
C GLU A 463 -21.98 -29.08 38.76
N SER A 464 -22.11 -30.40 38.79
CA SER A 464 -23.09 -31.09 39.64
C SER A 464 -22.76 -31.03 41.13
N ASN A 465 -21.48 -30.83 41.48
CA ASN A 465 -21.01 -30.86 42.87
C ASN A 465 -20.65 -29.49 43.44
N LEU A 466 -20.32 -28.53 42.58
CA LEU A 466 -19.95 -27.17 43.02
C LEU A 466 -21.11 -26.17 42.91
N ASP A 467 -22.16 -26.51 42.15
CA ASP A 467 -23.32 -25.65 41.87
C ASP A 467 -22.94 -24.22 41.42
N SER A 468 -21.79 -24.14 40.75
CA SER A 468 -21.11 -22.87 40.51
C SER A 468 -21.79 -21.99 39.48
N GLY A 469 -22.57 -22.59 38.58
CA GLY A 469 -23.32 -21.89 37.55
C GLY A 469 -24.77 -21.61 37.90
N ASP A 470 -25.27 -22.03 39.06
CA ASP A 470 -26.71 -21.97 39.39
C ASP A 470 -27.28 -20.56 39.32
N LEU A 471 -26.52 -19.55 39.73
CA LEU A 471 -26.94 -18.15 39.64
C LEU A 471 -27.07 -17.72 38.16
N GLN A 472 -26.08 -18.04 37.32
CA GLN A 472 -26.10 -17.71 35.90
C GLN A 472 -27.21 -18.45 35.15
N LEU A 473 -27.53 -19.68 35.54
CA LEU A 473 -28.63 -20.46 34.98
C LEU A 473 -29.99 -19.85 35.34
N ARG A 474 -30.16 -19.37 36.58
CA ARG A 474 -31.38 -18.65 36.98
C ARG A 474 -31.53 -17.34 36.22
N ASP A 475 -30.48 -16.54 36.15
CA ASP A 475 -30.49 -15.29 35.38
C ASP A 475 -30.82 -15.57 33.90
N ALA A 476 -30.33 -16.69 33.34
CA ALA A 476 -30.65 -17.10 31.98
C ALA A 476 -32.11 -17.56 31.82
N ALA A 477 -32.69 -18.22 32.83
CA ALA A 477 -34.11 -18.55 32.84
C ALA A 477 -34.99 -17.30 32.93
N ASP A 478 -34.65 -16.35 33.80
CA ASP A 478 -35.35 -15.07 33.92
C ASP A 478 -35.27 -14.26 32.63
N LEU A 479 -34.06 -14.12 32.07
CA LEU A 479 -33.85 -13.46 30.79
C LEU A 479 -34.58 -14.18 29.64
N GLY A 480 -34.51 -15.52 29.63
CA GLY A 480 -35.20 -16.35 28.66
C GLY A 480 -36.71 -16.13 28.72
N ALA A 481 -37.30 -16.15 29.91
CA ALA A 481 -38.73 -15.92 30.09
C ALA A 481 -39.15 -14.52 29.61
N LEU A 482 -38.30 -13.51 29.86
CA LEU A 482 -38.55 -12.11 29.46
C LEU A 482 -38.53 -11.90 27.95
N LEU A 483 -37.64 -12.59 27.24
CA LEU A 483 -37.41 -12.38 25.81
C LEU A 483 -38.16 -13.37 24.92
N ALA A 484 -38.65 -14.47 25.50
CA ALA A 484 -39.23 -15.57 24.75
C ALA A 484 -40.66 -15.30 24.28
N ASN A 485 -40.97 -15.74 23.05
CA ASN A 485 -42.35 -15.75 22.56
C ASN A 485 -43.11 -17.01 22.99
N ASP A 486 -42.38 -18.11 23.20
CA ASP A 486 -42.88 -19.39 23.67
C ASP A 486 -41.88 -20.05 24.64
N THR A 487 -42.31 -21.09 25.35
CA THR A 487 -41.40 -21.77 26.29
C THR A 487 -40.17 -22.40 25.61
N GLN A 488 -40.21 -22.69 24.31
CA GLN A 488 -39.07 -23.27 23.60
C GLN A 488 -37.95 -22.23 23.37
N ASP A 489 -38.30 -20.97 23.09
CA ASP A 489 -37.34 -19.85 23.05
C ASP A 489 -36.65 -19.64 24.41
N MET A 490 -37.41 -19.79 25.50
CA MET A 490 -36.86 -19.76 26.87
C MET A 490 -35.89 -20.93 27.09
N ALA A 491 -36.27 -22.14 26.68
CA ALA A 491 -35.43 -23.33 26.78
C ALA A 491 -34.15 -23.21 25.93
N ASN A 492 -34.21 -22.60 24.75
CA ASN A 492 -33.05 -22.36 23.89
C ASN A 492 -32.05 -21.38 24.53
N THR A 493 -32.56 -20.31 25.14
CA THR A 493 -31.73 -19.34 25.90
C THR A 493 -31.05 -20.02 27.08
N PHE A 494 -31.81 -20.84 27.82
CA PHE A 494 -31.30 -21.64 28.92
C PHE A 494 -30.22 -22.63 28.47
N ALA A 495 -30.44 -23.33 27.35
CA ALA A 495 -29.50 -24.30 26.80
C ALA A 495 -28.12 -23.69 26.48
N LEU A 496 -28.12 -22.50 25.88
CA LEU A 496 -26.87 -21.78 25.61
C LEU A 496 -26.16 -21.36 26.90
N ALA A 497 -26.91 -20.90 27.90
CA ALA A 497 -26.35 -20.54 29.20
C ALA A 497 -25.72 -21.75 29.91
N TYR A 498 -26.38 -22.92 29.86
CA TYR A 498 -25.81 -24.15 30.41
C TYR A 498 -24.53 -24.58 29.71
N SER A 499 -24.50 -24.47 28.37
CA SER A 499 -23.27 -24.75 27.60
C SER A 499 -22.12 -23.81 28.03
N ARG A 500 -22.42 -22.54 28.32
CA ARG A 500 -21.42 -21.58 28.82
C ARG A 500 -20.97 -21.90 30.24
N VAL A 501 -21.91 -22.22 31.13
CA VAL A 501 -21.63 -22.59 32.52
C VAL A 501 -20.71 -23.80 32.58
N LEU A 502 -20.99 -24.87 31.84
CA LEU A 502 -20.14 -26.05 31.81
C LEU A 502 -18.72 -25.72 31.37
N MET A 503 -18.56 -24.94 30.30
CA MET A 503 -17.23 -24.53 29.82
C MET A 503 -16.50 -23.59 30.79
N SER A 504 -17.21 -22.69 31.46
CA SER A 504 -16.63 -21.79 32.48
C SER A 504 -16.17 -22.59 33.70
N THR A 505 -16.97 -23.54 34.17
CA THR A 505 -16.69 -24.40 35.33
C THR A 505 -15.35 -25.12 35.18
N VAL A 506 -15.09 -25.71 34.01
CA VAL A 506 -13.86 -26.46 33.75
C VAL A 506 -12.70 -25.61 33.23
N SER A 507 -12.89 -24.31 33.03
CA SER A 507 -11.87 -23.43 32.44
C SER A 507 -10.56 -23.37 33.24
N GLY A 508 -10.63 -23.55 34.56
CA GLY A 508 -9.46 -23.65 35.45
C GLY A 508 -8.71 -24.98 35.35
N ALA A 509 -9.35 -26.05 34.86
CA ALA A 509 -8.75 -27.37 34.68
C ALA A 509 -8.01 -27.52 33.34
N LEU A 510 -8.39 -26.71 32.36
CA LEU A 510 -7.76 -26.68 31.04
C LEU A 510 -6.39 -26.01 31.11
N GLN A 511 -5.44 -26.48 30.31
CA GLN A 511 -4.10 -25.94 30.17
C GLN A 511 -3.92 -25.38 28.76
N THR A 512 -3.18 -24.28 28.65
CA THR A 512 -2.85 -23.69 27.35
C THR A 512 -1.78 -24.54 26.67
N SER A 513 -1.99 -24.85 25.40
CA SER A 513 -1.06 -25.60 24.55
C SER A 513 -0.73 -24.77 23.29
N PRO A 514 0.45 -24.98 22.67
CA PRO A 514 0.77 -24.37 21.40
C PRO A 514 -0.31 -24.57 20.34
N ILE A 515 -0.43 -23.59 19.43
CA ILE A 515 -1.22 -23.73 18.21
C ILE A 515 -0.70 -24.87 17.34
N LEU A 516 -1.60 -25.50 16.58
CA LEU A 516 -1.23 -26.55 15.62
C LEU A 516 -0.44 -25.96 14.45
N ASN A 517 -0.89 -24.83 13.95
CA ASN A 517 -0.27 -24.07 12.86
C ASN A 517 -0.63 -22.60 13.00
N GLY A 518 0.26 -21.69 12.61
CA GLY A 518 -0.09 -20.27 12.54
C GLY A 518 0.86 -19.40 11.76
N ARG A 519 0.37 -18.21 11.42
CA ARG A 519 1.05 -17.16 10.66
C ARG A 519 0.73 -15.81 11.29
N GLN A 520 1.68 -14.89 11.17
CA GLN A 520 1.50 -13.51 11.58
C GLN A 520 1.32 -12.64 10.34
N ARG A 521 0.26 -11.83 10.33
CA ARG A 521 0.00 -10.79 9.33
C ARG A 521 0.77 -9.54 9.71
N ILE A 522 1.58 -9.06 8.78
CA ILE A 522 2.27 -7.79 8.88
C ILE A 522 1.72 -6.91 7.76
N THR A 523 0.87 -5.96 8.11
CA THR A 523 0.36 -4.96 7.19
C THR A 523 1.34 -3.80 7.12
N LYS A 524 1.78 -3.46 5.91
CA LYS A 524 2.62 -2.29 5.66
C LYS A 524 2.18 -1.55 4.41
N ILE A 525 2.38 -0.24 4.39
CA ILE A 525 2.10 0.59 3.22
C ILE A 525 3.31 0.53 2.30
N VAL A 526 3.13 0.02 1.08
CA VAL A 526 4.18 -0.05 0.05
C VAL A 526 3.79 0.79 -1.16
N ALA A 527 4.78 1.19 -1.95
CA ALA A 527 4.54 1.82 -3.24
C ALA A 527 4.20 0.75 -4.28
N ARG A 528 3.05 0.88 -4.95
CA ARG A 528 2.69 0.09 -6.14
C ARG A 528 3.21 0.81 -7.38
N VAL A 529 4.34 0.36 -7.91
CA VAL A 529 5.00 0.96 -9.08
C VAL A 529 4.60 0.19 -10.34
N PRO A 530 3.89 0.79 -11.29
CA PRO A 530 3.48 0.11 -12.51
C PRO A 530 4.66 -0.10 -13.45
N VAL A 531 4.72 -1.30 -14.04
CA VAL A 531 5.86 -1.75 -14.84
C VAL A 531 5.96 -0.98 -16.16
N THR A 532 4.83 -0.74 -16.83
CA THR A 532 4.78 -0.10 -18.15
C THR A 532 5.30 1.35 -18.13
N PRO A 533 4.83 2.25 -17.25
CA PRO A 533 5.32 3.62 -17.18
C PRO A 533 6.80 3.70 -16.80
N LEU A 534 7.25 2.81 -15.90
CA LEU A 534 8.65 2.72 -15.51
C LEU A 534 9.55 2.41 -16.71
N TYR A 535 9.26 1.34 -17.46
CA TYR A 535 10.08 0.99 -18.62
C TYR A 535 9.98 2.00 -19.76
N PHE A 536 8.84 2.66 -19.92
CA PHE A 536 8.70 3.76 -20.88
C PHE A 536 9.64 4.94 -20.54
N LEU A 537 9.73 5.32 -19.27
CA LEU A 537 10.65 6.35 -18.80
C LEU A 537 12.12 5.94 -19.04
N VAL A 538 12.48 4.71 -18.64
CA VAL A 538 13.84 4.15 -18.83
C VAL A 538 14.22 4.15 -20.32
N ALA A 539 13.32 3.69 -21.20
CA ALA A 539 13.56 3.68 -22.64
C ALA A 539 13.74 5.09 -23.21
N SER A 540 12.93 6.05 -22.76
CA SER A 540 13.01 7.45 -23.20
C SER A 540 14.35 8.10 -22.81
N VAL A 541 14.84 7.84 -21.59
CA VAL A 541 16.17 8.29 -21.15
C VAL A 541 17.28 7.59 -21.92
N ALA A 542 17.17 6.28 -22.17
CA ALA A 542 18.16 5.53 -22.94
C ALA A 542 18.30 6.08 -24.38
N LEU A 543 17.20 6.48 -25.01
CA LEU A 543 17.22 7.16 -26.33
C LEU A 543 17.97 8.50 -26.26
N MET A 544 17.76 9.29 -25.21
CA MET A 544 18.45 10.57 -25.02
C MET A 544 19.96 10.38 -24.79
N ILE A 545 20.35 9.37 -24.01
CA ILE A 545 21.76 9.01 -23.81
C ILE A 545 22.38 8.54 -25.14
N GLY A 546 21.67 7.69 -25.89
CA GLY A 546 22.10 7.22 -27.21
C GLY A 546 22.33 8.37 -28.21
N LEU A 547 21.44 9.38 -28.20
CA LEU A 547 21.64 10.61 -28.97
C LEU A 547 22.91 11.36 -28.52
N GLY A 548 23.14 11.47 -27.22
CA GLY A 548 24.36 12.10 -26.70
C GLY A 548 25.64 11.41 -27.19
N VAL A 549 25.70 10.08 -27.11
CA VAL A 549 26.82 9.28 -27.63
C VAL A 549 27.01 9.53 -29.14
N TYR A 550 25.92 9.51 -29.92
CA TYR A 550 25.96 9.80 -31.35
C TYR A 550 26.53 11.19 -31.67
N LEU A 551 26.08 12.22 -30.94
CA LEU A 551 26.58 13.59 -31.11
C LEU A 551 28.05 13.73 -30.72
N THR A 552 28.49 13.04 -29.67
CA THR A 552 29.90 13.00 -29.28
C THR A 552 30.77 12.32 -30.34
N ILE A 553 30.34 11.18 -30.89
CA ILE A 553 31.08 10.48 -31.97
C ILE A 553 31.20 11.38 -33.20
N THR A 554 30.10 12.01 -33.63
CA THR A 554 30.11 12.91 -34.79
C THR A 554 30.99 14.16 -34.56
N ALA A 555 30.98 14.73 -33.35
CA ALA A 555 31.90 15.80 -32.97
C ALA A 555 33.36 15.33 -33.03
N LEU A 556 33.69 14.16 -32.45
CA LEU A 556 35.06 13.63 -32.47
C LEU A 556 35.56 13.34 -33.89
N VAL A 557 34.73 12.74 -34.75
CA VAL A 557 35.08 12.47 -36.15
C VAL A 557 35.37 13.76 -36.90
N THR A 558 34.55 14.80 -36.70
CA THR A 558 34.73 16.07 -37.40
C THR A 558 35.99 16.80 -36.93
N THR A 559 36.32 16.79 -35.63
CA THR A 559 37.55 17.43 -35.10
C THR A 559 38.89 16.93 -35.64
N ARG A 560 38.90 15.86 -36.46
CA ARG A 560 40.09 15.42 -37.20
C ARG A 560 40.57 16.45 -38.22
N ILE A 561 39.68 17.30 -38.74
CA ILE A 561 40.06 18.38 -39.68
C ILE A 561 40.73 19.51 -38.89
N LYS A 562 41.86 20.00 -39.40
CA LYS A 562 42.62 21.12 -38.80
C LYS A 562 41.79 22.41 -38.80
N ASP A 563 41.89 23.17 -37.71
CA ASP A 563 41.30 24.51 -37.48
C ASP A 563 39.79 24.56 -37.17
N ILE A 564 39.12 23.40 -36.98
CA ILE A 564 37.69 23.38 -36.65
C ILE A 564 37.34 24.08 -35.34
N GLU A 565 38.18 23.94 -34.30
CA GLU A 565 37.87 24.56 -33.00
C GLU A 565 37.82 26.08 -33.13
N GLU A 566 38.70 26.64 -33.97
CA GLU A 566 38.70 28.07 -34.25
C GLU A 566 37.45 28.51 -35.01
N VAL A 567 37.01 27.76 -36.01
CA VAL A 567 35.77 28.06 -36.76
C VAL A 567 34.53 27.91 -35.87
N ARG A 568 34.47 26.86 -35.05
CA ARG A 568 33.38 26.60 -34.11
C ARG A 568 33.32 27.67 -33.02
N ALA A 569 34.47 28.10 -32.51
CA ALA A 569 34.59 29.21 -31.56
C ALA A 569 34.10 30.53 -32.18
N ARG A 570 34.54 30.82 -33.42
CA ARG A 570 34.09 32.00 -34.18
C ARG A 570 32.62 31.93 -34.59
N LEU A 571 32.00 30.75 -34.61
CA LEU A 571 30.55 30.55 -34.78
C LEU A 571 29.81 30.79 -33.45
N SER A 572 29.97 31.99 -32.89
CA SER A 572 29.31 32.42 -31.65
C SER A 572 28.83 33.87 -31.74
N MET A 573 27.85 34.24 -30.93
CA MET A 573 27.41 35.62 -30.79
C MET A 573 28.54 36.53 -30.32
N LYS A 574 29.41 36.01 -29.42
CA LYS A 574 30.61 36.72 -28.96
C LYS A 574 31.49 37.19 -30.13
N GLN A 575 31.77 36.31 -31.09
CA GLN A 575 32.55 36.68 -32.27
C GLN A 575 31.82 37.67 -33.17
N LEU A 576 30.51 37.55 -33.33
CA LEU A 576 29.72 38.50 -34.14
C LEU A 576 29.76 39.91 -33.55
N VAL A 577 29.68 40.03 -32.23
CA VAL A 577 29.85 41.30 -31.52
C VAL A 577 31.29 41.81 -31.69
N ALA A 578 32.28 40.95 -31.51
CA ALA A 578 33.68 41.32 -31.66
C ALA A 578 34.01 41.84 -33.07
N ASP A 579 33.61 41.15 -34.14
CA ASP A 579 33.90 41.59 -35.52
C ASP A 579 33.22 42.92 -35.85
N ARG A 580 32.05 43.20 -35.25
CA ARG A 580 31.32 44.45 -35.48
C ARG A 580 31.83 45.64 -34.65
N MET A 581 32.34 45.39 -33.45
CA MET A 581 32.63 46.42 -32.44
C MET A 581 34.14 46.61 -32.21
N GLU A 582 34.94 45.55 -32.39
CA GLU A 582 36.40 45.52 -32.21
C GLU A 582 37.07 44.78 -33.39
N PRO A 583 36.92 45.28 -34.64
CA PRO A 583 37.34 44.56 -35.84
C PRO A 583 38.84 44.26 -35.88
N ASP A 584 39.66 45.13 -35.29
CA ASP A 584 41.12 44.96 -35.23
C ASP A 584 41.54 43.78 -34.34
N ALA A 585 40.81 43.55 -33.24
CA ALA A 585 41.07 42.46 -32.30
C ALA A 585 40.39 41.14 -32.73
N ALA A 586 39.25 41.22 -33.41
CA ALA A 586 38.48 40.04 -33.83
C ALA A 586 39.14 39.21 -34.95
N ARG A 587 40.06 39.81 -35.71
CA ARG A 587 40.67 39.22 -36.92
C ARG A 587 42.06 38.64 -36.71
N ILE A 588 42.67 38.86 -35.55
CA ILE A 588 43.99 38.30 -35.21
C ILE A 588 43.88 36.86 -34.66
N PRO A 589 44.98 36.07 -34.69
CA PRO A 589 45.04 34.77 -34.03
C PRO A 589 44.98 34.90 -32.50
N ILE A 590 44.15 34.11 -31.84
CA ILE A 590 43.85 34.21 -30.40
C ILE A 590 43.86 32.82 -29.72
N LYS A 591 44.10 32.78 -28.41
CA LYS A 591 44.03 31.54 -27.60
C LYS A 591 42.63 31.24 -27.08
N SER A 592 41.86 32.28 -26.72
CA SER A 592 40.45 32.21 -26.32
C SER A 592 39.65 33.33 -26.97
N ILE A 593 38.34 33.12 -27.21
CA ILE A 593 37.42 34.17 -27.68
C ILE A 593 37.32 35.30 -26.65
N ASP A 594 37.46 34.98 -25.37
CA ASP A 594 37.34 35.97 -24.30
C ASP A 594 38.51 36.98 -24.32
N ASP A 595 39.64 36.60 -24.91
CA ASP A 595 40.82 37.47 -25.07
C ASP A 595 40.62 38.58 -26.12
N ILE A 596 39.54 38.49 -26.92
CA ILE A 596 39.23 39.52 -27.93
C ILE A 596 38.77 40.81 -27.24
N PHE A 597 38.06 40.70 -26.13
CA PHE A 597 37.51 41.84 -25.42
C PHE A 597 38.49 42.34 -24.35
N THR A 598 38.66 43.66 -24.28
CA THR A 598 39.52 44.30 -23.27
C THR A 598 38.87 44.28 -21.88
N VAL A 599 38.94 43.15 -21.19
CA VAL A 599 38.41 43.02 -19.82
C VAL A 599 39.42 43.59 -18.82
N GLY A 600 39.09 44.73 -18.20
CA GLY A 600 39.86 45.28 -17.07
C GLY A 600 40.46 46.68 -17.26
N ALA A 601 40.14 47.40 -18.34
CA ALA A 601 40.57 48.79 -18.46
C ALA A 601 39.85 49.69 -17.41
N PRO A 602 40.55 50.66 -16.79
CA PRO A 602 39.97 51.54 -15.78
C PRO A 602 38.74 52.30 -16.30
N ALA A 603 37.78 52.55 -15.40
CA ALA A 603 36.51 53.20 -15.72
C ALA A 603 36.74 54.54 -16.46
N GLY A 604 36.32 54.60 -17.72
CA GLY A 604 36.52 55.77 -18.58
C GLY A 604 37.41 55.55 -19.80
N LEU A 605 38.11 54.41 -19.92
CA LEU A 605 38.91 54.05 -21.10
C LEU A 605 38.32 52.90 -21.94
N THR A 606 37.22 52.29 -21.52
CA THR A 606 36.55 51.21 -22.25
C THR A 606 35.56 51.76 -23.28
N LYS A 607 35.59 51.23 -24.50
CA LYS A 607 34.57 51.50 -25.53
C LYS A 607 33.17 51.12 -25.02
N ARG A 608 32.17 51.98 -25.25
CA ARG A 608 30.77 51.73 -24.87
C ARG A 608 29.89 51.58 -26.10
N ILE A 609 28.92 50.68 -26.02
CA ILE A 609 28.01 50.36 -27.13
C ILE A 609 26.60 50.81 -26.76
N GLY A 610 25.89 51.36 -27.73
CA GLY A 610 24.50 51.78 -27.58
C GLY A 610 23.80 51.92 -28.94
N ILE A 611 22.50 52.21 -28.91
CA ILE A 611 21.66 52.32 -30.10
C ILE A 611 21.34 53.79 -30.34
N GLY A 612 21.76 54.33 -31.48
CA GLY A 612 21.55 55.73 -31.85
C GLY A 612 20.79 55.87 -33.17
N LYS A 613 20.16 57.02 -33.38
CA LYS A 613 19.55 57.34 -34.68
C LYS A 613 20.63 57.49 -35.75
N ARG A 614 20.38 56.91 -36.92
CA ARG A 614 21.17 57.10 -38.15
C ARG A 614 20.87 58.51 -38.69
N ASN A 615 21.82 59.13 -39.39
CA ASN A 615 21.70 60.52 -39.90
C ASN A 615 20.31 60.81 -40.53
N SER A 616 19.85 62.05 -40.32
CA SER A 616 18.47 62.53 -40.49
C SER A 616 17.83 62.35 -41.87
N SER A 617 18.59 61.99 -42.90
CA SER A 617 18.08 61.84 -44.28
C SER A 617 17.53 60.46 -44.62
N VAL A 618 17.90 59.39 -43.88
CA VAL A 618 17.51 58.00 -44.22
C VAL A 618 16.59 57.37 -43.17
N GLY A 619 16.56 57.90 -41.95
CA GLY A 619 15.84 57.30 -40.83
C GLY A 619 16.44 55.96 -40.38
N GLY A 620 16.00 55.48 -39.22
CA GLY A 620 16.43 54.20 -38.64
C GLY A 620 17.39 54.30 -37.43
N TRP A 621 17.66 53.15 -36.83
CA TRP A 621 18.52 52.99 -35.66
C TRP A 621 19.76 52.17 -36.03
N GLU A 622 20.92 52.56 -35.51
CA GLU A 622 22.18 51.86 -35.71
C GLU A 622 22.91 51.68 -34.39
N PHE A 623 23.71 50.61 -34.30
CA PHE A 623 24.66 50.44 -33.21
C PHE A 623 25.79 51.45 -33.37
N LYS A 624 26.04 52.24 -32.33
CA LYS A 624 27.14 53.18 -32.23
C LYS A 624 28.12 52.73 -31.13
N VAL A 625 29.40 52.89 -31.43
CA VAL A 625 30.50 52.66 -30.49
C VAL A 625 31.01 54.03 -30.08
N TRP A 626 30.94 54.32 -28.78
CA TRP A 626 31.53 55.51 -28.18
C TRP A 626 32.89 55.13 -27.62
N ASP A 627 33.93 55.68 -28.22
CA ASP A 627 35.30 55.53 -27.76
C ASP A 627 35.66 56.79 -26.96
N PRO A 628 35.88 56.72 -25.64
CA PRO A 628 36.19 57.90 -24.83
C PRO A 628 37.53 58.57 -25.19
N LEU A 629 38.34 57.94 -26.04
CA LEU A 629 39.64 58.45 -26.51
C LEU A 629 39.57 59.13 -27.89
N LYS A 630 38.37 59.22 -28.52
CA LYS A 630 38.13 59.88 -29.82
C LYS A 630 36.88 60.75 -29.76
#